data_AF-A0A6J4V0M3-F1
#
_entry.id   AF-A0A6J4V0M3-F1
#
_cell.length_a   1.000
_cell.length_b   1.000
_cell.length_c   1.000
_cell.angle_alpha   90.00
_cell.angle_beta   90.00
_cell.angle_gamma   90.00
#
_symmetry.space_group_name_H-M   'P 1'
#
loop_
_entity.id
_entity.type
_entity.pdbx_description
1 polymer ?
#
loop_
_entity_poly.entity_id
_entity_poly.type
_entity_poly.pdbx_seq_one_letter_code
_entity_poly.pdbx_strand_id
1 'polypeptide(L)'
;MREKAEHRVTVHVCRAKTCVRRGAAELAAGLEVTFAREGVAVSVLRHDCFDLCKQACNVLLELPGTEPRLYTQLHPRAAERFAQSIVAELGTDARTPVGAVNSD
;
A
#
# COMPACT_ATOMS: atom_id res chain seq x y z
N MET A 1 0.12 -13.02 -26.31
CA MET A 1 -0.62 -12.97 -25.03
C MET A 1 0.10 -11.95 -24.16
N ARG A 2 -0.57 -10.90 -23.66
CA ARG A 2 0.12 -9.83 -22.92
C ARG A 2 0.42 -10.32 -21.50
N GLU A 3 1.69 -10.48 -21.16
CA GLU A 3 2.15 -10.61 -19.78
C GLU A 3 1.76 -9.33 -19.04
N LYS A 4 0.70 -9.38 -18.24
CA LYS A 4 0.46 -8.35 -17.24
C LYS A 4 1.58 -8.53 -16.22
N ALA A 5 2.49 -7.56 -16.15
CA ALA A 5 3.44 -7.49 -15.05
C ALA A 5 2.63 -7.64 -13.75
N GLU A 6 2.87 -8.71 -13.02
CA GLU A 6 2.21 -8.99 -11.75
C GLU A 6 2.74 -7.96 -10.75
N HIS A 7 2.08 -6.79 -10.68
CA HIS A 7 2.39 -5.78 -9.69
C HIS A 7 1.97 -6.34 -8.32
N ARG A 8 2.89 -7.04 -7.67
CA ARG A 8 2.70 -7.57 -6.33
C ARG A 8 3.04 -6.50 -5.31
N VAL A 9 2.02 -5.98 -4.64
CA VAL A 9 2.14 -5.03 -3.53
C VAL A 9 2.36 -5.82 -2.23
N THR A 10 3.36 -5.46 -1.44
CA THR A 10 3.51 -6.00 -0.08
C THR A 10 3.20 -4.93 0.95
N VAL A 11 2.35 -5.28 1.92
CA VAL A 11 1.91 -4.38 2.98
C VAL A 11 2.19 -5.02 4.33
N HIS A 12 3.03 -4.39 5.12
CA HIS A 12 3.41 -4.84 6.46
C HIS A 12 2.65 -4.04 7.51
N VAL A 13 1.67 -4.66 8.15
CA VAL A 13 0.86 -4.02 9.20
C VAL A 13 1.44 -4.33 10.57
N CYS A 14 1.71 -3.28 11.35
CA CYS A 14 2.30 -3.41 12.68
C CYS A 14 1.37 -4.18 13.64
N ARG A 15 1.91 -5.21 14.30
CA ARG A 15 1.19 -6.05 15.27
C ARG A 15 1.41 -5.66 16.73
N ALA A 16 2.14 -4.57 16.99
CA ALA A 16 2.35 -4.09 18.36
C ALA A 16 1.01 -3.77 19.04
N LYS A 17 0.94 -3.99 20.36
CA LYS A 17 -0.30 -3.82 21.17
C LYS A 17 -1.01 -2.49 20.91
N THR A 18 -0.27 -1.39 20.73
CA THR A 18 -0.84 -0.07 20.43
C THR A 18 -1.47 0.02 19.04
N CYS A 19 -0.87 -0.60 18.02
CA CYS A 19 -1.44 -0.68 16.68
C CYS A 19 -2.70 -1.55 16.67
N VAL A 20 -2.66 -2.71 17.34
CA VAL A 20 -3.84 -3.58 17.50
C VAL A 20 -4.98 -2.82 18.17
N ARG A 21 -4.73 -2.10 19.27
CA ARG A 21 -5.75 -1.26 19.95
C ARG A 21 -6.30 -0.13 19.08
N ARG A 22 -5.57 0.31 18.05
CA ARG A 22 -5.98 1.34 17.10
C ARG A 22 -6.59 0.77 15.81
N GLY A 23 -6.84 -0.53 15.78
CA GLY A 23 -7.55 -1.21 14.70
C GLY A 23 -6.66 -1.71 13.57
N ALA A 24 -5.44 -2.16 13.86
CA ALA A 24 -4.55 -2.76 12.86
C ALA A 24 -5.21 -3.91 12.07
N ALA A 25 -6.07 -4.70 12.71
CA ALA A 25 -6.75 -5.83 12.07
C ALA A 25 -7.79 -5.34 11.05
N GLU A 26 -8.60 -4.36 11.42
CA GLU A 26 -9.60 -3.72 10.56
C GLU A 26 -8.93 -2.97 9.41
N LEU A 27 -7.80 -2.32 9.66
CA LEU A 27 -6.97 -1.71 8.63
C LEU A 27 -6.48 -2.77 7.63
N ALA A 28 -5.87 -3.86 8.10
CA ALA A 28 -5.39 -4.95 7.24
C ALA A 28 -6.51 -5.54 6.36
N ALA A 29 -7.65 -5.88 6.97
CA ALA A 29 -8.81 -6.42 6.26
C ALA A 29 -9.36 -5.44 5.20
N GLY A 30 -9.43 -4.14 5.53
CA GLY A 30 -9.86 -3.11 4.58
C GLY A 30 -8.93 -2.97 3.38
N LEU A 31 -7.62 -3.13 3.60
CA LEU A 31 -6.62 -3.11 2.52
C LEU A 31 -6.75 -4.34 1.62
N GLU A 32 -6.83 -5.54 2.19
CA GLU A 32 -7.03 -6.80 1.43
C GLU A 32 -8.27 -6.72 0.54
N VAL A 33 -9.41 -6.31 1.10
CA VAL A 33 -10.67 -6.19 0.37
C VAL A 33 -10.56 -5.18 -0.77
N THR A 34 -9.95 -4.02 -0.50
CA THR A 34 -9.85 -2.97 -1.52
C THR A 34 -8.91 -3.37 -2.65
N PHE A 35 -7.71 -3.87 -2.37
CA PHE A 35 -6.79 -4.33 -3.42
C PHE A 35 -7.38 -5.48 -4.25
N ALA A 36 -8.08 -6.43 -3.62
CA ALA A 36 -8.77 -7.50 -4.32
C ALA A 36 -9.85 -6.96 -5.27
N ARG A 37 -10.63 -5.96 -4.82
CA ARG A 37 -11.66 -5.29 -5.65
C ARG A 37 -11.07 -4.56 -6.85
N GLU A 38 -9.89 -3.95 -6.69
CA GLU A 38 -9.17 -3.24 -7.75
C GLU A 38 -8.36 -4.19 -8.66
N GLY A 39 -8.37 -5.50 -8.39
CA GLY A 39 -7.65 -6.50 -9.19
C GLY A 39 -6.12 -6.43 -9.06
N VAL A 40 -5.62 -5.88 -7.95
CA VAL A 40 -4.18 -5.78 -7.65
C VAL A 40 -3.77 -6.90 -6.69
N ALA A 41 -2.72 -7.64 -7.04
CA ALA A 41 -2.17 -8.68 -6.19
C ALA A 41 -1.49 -8.04 -4.96
N VAL A 42 -2.00 -8.34 -3.76
CA VAL A 42 -1.43 -7.83 -2.51
C VAL A 42 -1.05 -8.97 -1.56
N SER A 43 0.04 -8.80 -0.82
CA SER A 43 0.41 -9.61 0.33
C SER A 43 0.37 -8.75 1.58
N VAL A 44 -0.66 -8.91 2.41
CA VAL A 44 -0.78 -8.20 3.68
C VAL A 44 -0.19 -9.07 4.80
N LEU A 45 0.93 -8.63 5.35
CA LEU A 45 1.74 -9.36 6.32
C LEU A 45 1.68 -8.65 7.68
N ARG A 46 1.80 -9.44 8.75
CA ARG A 46 1.97 -8.90 10.10
C ARG A 46 3.45 -8.63 10.33
N HIS A 47 3.76 -7.45 10.85
CA HIS A 47 5.13 -7.04 11.14
C HIS A 47 5.29 -6.63 12.60
N ASP A 48 6.49 -6.84 13.16
CA ASP A 48 6.84 -6.36 14.49
C ASP A 48 6.83 -4.84 14.60
N CYS A 49 6.99 -4.33 15.82
CA CYS A 49 6.92 -2.89 16.04
C CYS A 49 7.99 -2.14 15.26
N PHE A 50 7.61 -1.03 14.64
CA PHE A 50 8.54 -0.08 13.99
C PHE A 50 9.09 0.98 14.98
N ASP A 51 9.06 0.70 16.29
CA ASP A 51 9.42 1.63 17.38
C ASP A 51 8.66 2.98 17.43
N LEU A 52 7.64 3.15 16.57
CA LEU A 52 6.81 4.35 16.47
C LEU A 52 5.43 4.16 17.09
N CYS A 53 5.37 3.57 18.29
CA CYS A 53 4.10 3.26 18.97
C CYS A 53 3.18 4.48 19.19
N LYS A 54 3.76 5.68 19.40
CA LYS A 54 3.00 6.93 19.57
C LYS A 54 2.31 7.40 18.28
N GLN A 55 2.79 6.92 17.14
CA GLN A 55 2.26 7.23 15.81
C GLN A 55 1.42 6.09 15.25
N ALA A 56 1.04 5.08 16.05
CA ALA A 56 0.18 4.01 15.59
C ALA A 56 -1.17 4.53 14.98
N CYS A 57 -1.76 3.87 13.98
CA CYS A 57 -1.37 2.60 13.37
C CYS A 57 -0.30 2.75 12.27
N ASN A 58 0.64 1.81 12.18
CA ASN A 58 1.79 1.90 11.27
C ASN A 58 1.75 0.80 10.21
N VAL A 59 2.05 1.17 8.97
CA VAL A 59 2.08 0.29 7.80
C VAL A 59 3.33 0.59 6.98
N LEU A 60 4.15 -0.42 6.69
CA LEU A 60 5.22 -0.32 5.70
C LEU A 60 4.71 -0.86 4.36
N LEU A 61 4.83 -0.07 3.32
CA LEU A 61 4.40 -0.39 1.95
C LEU A 61 5.63 -0.64 1.08
N GLU A 62 5.63 -1.76 0.37
CA GLU A 62 6.64 -2.09 -0.62
C GLU A 62 5.95 -2.22 -1.99
N LEU A 63 6.32 -1.34 -2.92
CA LEU A 63 5.91 -1.46 -4.32
C LEU A 63 7.08 -1.98 -5.16
N PRO A 64 6.81 -2.70 -6.26
CA PRO A 64 7.86 -3.15 -7.17
C PRO A 64 8.67 -1.98 -7.71
N GLY A 65 10.00 -2.02 -7.54
CA GLY A 65 10.92 -1.03 -8.10
C GLY A 65 10.98 0.31 -7.35
N THR A 66 10.31 0.46 -6.20
CA THR A 66 10.38 1.66 -5.36
C THR A 66 11.00 1.37 -4.01
N GLU A 67 11.52 2.40 -3.35
CA GLU A 67 11.92 2.28 -1.94
C GLU A 67 10.69 1.98 -1.05
N PRO A 68 10.85 1.18 0.02
CA PRO A 68 9.79 0.96 1.01
C PRO A 68 9.37 2.27 1.70
N ARG A 69 8.06 2.47 1.85
CA ARG A 69 7.48 3.68 2.44
C ARG A 69 6.73 3.35 3.72
N LEU A 70 7.13 3.99 4.82
CA LEU A 70 6.47 3.83 6.12
C LEU A 70 5.39 4.90 6.31
N TYR A 71 4.15 4.44 6.48
CA TYR A 71 3.00 5.26 6.81
C TYR A 71 2.63 5.08 8.27
N THR A 72 2.37 6.18 8.95
CA THR A 72 1.98 6.20 10.36
C THR A 72 0.64 6.91 10.53
N GLN A 73 0.03 6.73 11.70
CA GLN A 73 -1.27 7.29 12.10
C GLN A 73 -2.41 6.91 11.16
N LEU A 74 -2.29 5.78 10.46
CA LEU A 74 -3.32 5.27 9.57
C LEU A 74 -4.53 4.82 10.38
N HIS A 75 -5.65 5.47 10.15
CA HIS A 75 -6.92 5.09 10.75
C HIS A 75 -7.59 3.98 9.93
N PRO A 76 -8.23 2.96 10.53
CA PRO A 76 -8.87 1.87 9.78
C PRO A 76 -9.90 2.35 8.75
N ARG A 77 -10.67 3.39 9.07
CA ARG A 77 -11.62 4.03 8.12
C ARG A 77 -10.97 4.66 6.88
N ALA A 78 -9.65 4.82 6.88
CA ALA A 78 -8.90 5.33 5.72
C ALA A 78 -8.38 4.21 4.81
N ALA A 79 -8.54 2.93 5.17
CA ALA A 79 -7.98 1.80 4.43
C ALA A 79 -8.34 1.82 2.94
N GLU A 80 -9.62 2.04 2.62
CA GLU A 80 -10.10 2.08 1.23
C GLU A 80 -9.44 3.21 0.43
N ARG A 81 -9.50 4.44 0.95
CA ARG A 81 -8.89 5.61 0.29
C ARG A 81 -7.38 5.48 0.15
N PHE A 82 -6.71 4.90 1.15
CA PHE A 82 -5.28 4.63 1.13
C PHE A 82 -4.92 3.59 0.04
N ALA A 83 -5.61 2.45 -0.01
CA ALA A 83 -5.41 1.46 -1.06
C ALA A 83 -5.67 2.04 -2.46
N GLN A 84 -6.76 2.79 -2.64
CA GLN A 84 -7.06 3.45 -3.92
C GLN A 84 -5.96 4.41 -4.38
N SER A 85 -5.33 5.14 -3.43
CA SER A 85 -4.20 6.02 -3.77
C SER A 85 -2.98 5.24 -4.29
N ILE A 86 -2.71 4.05 -3.73
CA ILE A 86 -1.63 3.17 -4.17
C ILE A 86 -1.95 2.59 -5.56
N VAL A 87 -3.19 2.17 -5.79
CA VAL A 87 -3.63 1.66 -7.11
C VAL A 87 -3.49 2.75 -8.18
N ALA A 88 -3.82 4.00 -7.86
CA ALA A 88 -3.65 5.12 -8.77
C ALA A 88 -2.17 5.39 -9.10
N GLU A 89 -1.27 5.27 -8.11
CA GLU A 89 0.19 5.39 -8.31
C GLU A 89 0.70 4.31 -9.27
N LEU A 90 0.34 3.04 -9.05
CA LEU A 90 0.70 1.92 -9.92
C LEU A 90 0.18 2.10 -11.36
N GLY A 91 -1.03 2.65 -11.51
CA GLY A 91 -1.63 2.94 -12.82
C GLY A 91 -1.01 4.13 -13.54
N THR A 92 -0.37 5.05 -12.82
CA THR A 92 0.30 6.23 -13.39
C THR A 92 1.68 5.86 -13.94
N ASP A 93 2.41 4.97 -13.26
CA ASP A 93 3.70 4.45 -13.76
C ASP A 93 3.56 3.63 -15.05
N ALA A 94 2.43 2.92 -15.23
CA ALA A 94 2.11 2.23 -16.49
C ALA A 94 1.80 3.17 -17.67
N ARG A 95 1.67 4.49 -17.43
CA ARG A 95 1.18 5.48 -18.40
C ARG A 95 2.16 6.60 -18.71
N THR A 96 3.47 6.37 -18.60
CA THR A 96 4.48 7.31 -19.11
C THR A 96 4.89 6.94 -20.54
N PRO A 97 4.33 7.54 -21.61
CA PRO A 97 5.07 7.67 -22.85
C PRO A 97 6.18 8.70 -22.63
N VAL A 98 7.41 8.24 -22.42
CA VAL A 98 8.59 9.09 -22.60
C VAL A 98 8.70 9.33 -24.11
N GLY A 99 8.09 10.40 -24.61
CA GLY A 99 8.12 10.69 -26.04
C GLY A 99 7.15 11.78 -26.48
N ALA A 100 7.40 13.02 -26.07
CA ALA A 100 6.90 14.20 -26.78
C ALA A 100 7.67 15.46 -26.35
N VAL A 101 8.92 15.60 -26.79
CA VAL A 101 9.54 16.91 -27.00
C VAL A 101 10.27 16.90 -28.35
N ASN A 102 9.51 17.01 -29.43
CA ASN A 102 10.02 17.69 -30.63
C ASN A 102 9.60 19.15 -30.49
N SER A 103 10.57 20.03 -30.34
CA SER A 103 10.41 21.44 -30.66
C SER A 103 11.26 21.69 -31.89
N ASP A 104 10.58 21.95 -33.01
CA ASP A 104 11.11 22.68 -34.17
C ASP A 104 11.66 24.05 -33.74
#